data_AF-A0A5S9PIM2-F1
#
_entry.id   AF-A0A5S9PIM2-F1
#
_cell.length_a   1.000
_cell.length_b   1.000
_cell.length_c   1.000
_cell.angle_alpha   90.00
_cell.angle_beta   90.00
_cell.angle_gamma   90.00
#
_symmetry.space_group_name_H-M   'P 1'
#
loop_
_entity.id
_entity.type
_entity.pdbx_description
1 polymer ?
#
loop_
_entity_poly.entity_id
_entity_poly.type
_entity_poly.pdbx_seq_one_letter_code
_entity_poly.pdbx_strand_id
1 'polypeptide(L)'
;MKKLAVVAVFLSMFAGCAIQPVDVESSYWMDKDKKVGVVVSRIPEAYTHKTGGQGLLDVAINNAVAGPVTDHLRTLDLDEFADLKKMIADRFTDHGIETVIIEEDIDISTLPDTQISEKGFAKKDYSSLKTKYQIDDLVVIHVVAMGSVRSYYGFIPTSDPKGYFVAAGRLVDLDNHALLWYHDEVRQIEVTGDWDQEDEQYPNLT
;
A
#
# COMPACT_ATOMS: atom_id res chain seq x y z
N MET A 1 24.88 -59.15 7.22
CA MET A 1 24.87 -58.09 6.19
C MET A 1 23.43 -57.77 5.82
N LYS A 2 22.92 -56.61 6.25
CA LYS A 2 21.97 -55.77 5.48
C LYS A 2 21.77 -54.48 6.27
N LYS A 3 22.27 -53.42 5.66
CA LYS A 3 22.29 -52.04 6.14
C LYS A 3 20.86 -51.50 6.06
N LEU A 4 20.32 -50.98 7.16
CA LEU A 4 19.25 -49.99 7.09
C LEU A 4 19.78 -48.75 7.79
N ALA A 5 20.47 -47.93 7.00
CA ALA A 5 20.97 -46.64 7.44
C ALA A 5 19.79 -45.68 7.53
N VAL A 6 19.63 -45.14 8.73
CA VAL A 6 18.89 -43.95 9.11
C VAL A 6 18.98 -42.88 8.02
N VAL A 7 17.83 -42.52 7.42
CA VAL A 7 17.66 -41.25 6.70
C VAL A 7 16.48 -40.56 7.36
N ALA A 8 16.79 -39.86 8.44
CA ALA A 8 15.85 -39.03 9.18
C ALA A 8 16.32 -37.58 9.07
N VAL A 9 15.43 -36.74 8.53
CA VAL A 9 15.28 -35.32 8.86
C VAL A 9 16.45 -34.41 8.45
N PHE A 10 16.31 -33.80 7.27
CA PHE A 10 16.84 -32.46 7.00
C PHE A 10 15.85 -31.74 6.06
N LEU A 11 14.65 -31.47 6.56
CA LEU A 11 13.68 -30.56 5.95
C LEU A 11 13.60 -29.29 6.82
N SER A 12 14.74 -28.62 6.95
CA SER A 12 14.89 -27.41 7.75
C SER A 12 14.33 -26.22 6.99
N MET A 13 13.07 -25.92 7.27
CA MET A 13 12.57 -24.57 7.53
C MET A 13 13.08 -23.45 6.60
N PHE A 14 12.47 -23.31 5.43
CA PHE A 14 12.19 -21.98 4.88
C PHE A 14 10.91 -21.44 5.54
N ALA A 15 10.96 -21.20 6.86
CA ALA A 15 9.99 -20.34 7.50
C ALA A 15 10.40 -18.91 7.20
N GLY A 16 10.02 -18.41 6.02
CA GLY A 16 10.03 -16.98 5.77
C GLY A 16 9.21 -16.33 6.86
N CYS A 17 9.84 -15.49 7.69
CA CYS A 17 9.11 -14.67 8.64
C CYS A 17 8.26 -13.67 7.84
N ALA A 18 7.04 -14.07 7.50
CA ALA A 18 6.00 -13.13 7.13
C ALA A 18 5.83 -12.18 8.32
N ILE A 19 6.01 -10.90 8.07
CA ILE A 19 5.76 -9.84 9.05
C ILE A 19 4.24 -9.81 9.26
N GLN A 20 3.76 -10.07 10.47
CA GLN A 20 2.34 -10.08 10.79
C GLN A 20 1.88 -8.66 11.14
N PRO A 21 0.73 -8.18 10.62
CA PRO A 21 0.15 -6.88 11.01
C PRO A 21 0.13 -6.71 12.53
N VAL A 22 0.45 -5.50 13.00
CA VAL A 22 0.33 -5.15 14.43
C VAL A 22 -0.91 -4.30 14.60
N ASP A 23 -1.81 -4.76 15.47
CA ASP A 23 -3.00 -4.02 15.89
C ASP A 23 -2.66 -2.93 16.92
N VAL A 24 -3.44 -1.85 16.93
CA VAL A 24 -3.31 -0.80 17.95
C VAL A 24 -3.66 -1.40 19.32
N GLU A 25 -2.73 -1.30 20.28
CA GLU A 25 -2.97 -1.78 21.64
C GLU A 25 -4.13 -1.04 22.32
N SER A 26 -4.88 -1.73 23.18
CA SER A 26 -6.03 -1.12 23.88
C SER A 26 -5.62 0.02 24.81
N SER A 27 -4.40 -0.02 25.34
CA SER A 27 -3.77 1.02 26.17
C SER A 27 -3.61 2.34 25.44
N TYR A 28 -3.36 2.31 24.12
CA TYR A 28 -3.18 3.50 23.30
C TYR A 28 -4.41 4.42 23.38
N TRP A 29 -5.62 3.86 23.31
CA TRP A 29 -6.88 4.60 23.36
C TRP A 29 -7.18 5.23 24.73
N MET A 30 -6.41 4.90 25.76
CA MET A 30 -6.56 5.47 27.10
C MET A 30 -5.70 6.73 27.30
N ASP A 31 -4.68 6.93 26.46
CA ASP A 31 -3.83 8.11 26.48
C ASP A 31 -4.46 9.22 25.62
N LYS A 32 -5.04 10.22 26.30
CA LYS A 32 -5.76 11.33 25.66
C LYS A 32 -4.92 12.59 25.51
N ASP A 33 -3.68 12.56 26.00
CA ASP A 33 -2.78 13.70 25.95
C ASP A 33 -2.02 13.75 24.61
N LYS A 34 -2.04 12.64 23.86
CA LYS A 34 -1.49 12.52 22.51
C LYS A 34 -2.32 13.30 21.50
N LYS A 35 -1.63 13.93 20.54
CA LYS A 35 -2.24 14.54 19.36
C LYS A 35 -1.83 13.79 18.08
N VAL A 36 -2.79 13.38 17.28
CA VAL A 36 -2.57 12.48 16.13
C VAL A 36 -2.73 13.24 14.81
N GLY A 37 -1.68 13.23 13.99
CA GLY A 37 -1.78 13.64 12.59
C GLY A 37 -2.34 12.53 11.71
N VAL A 38 -3.18 12.87 10.74
CA VAL A 38 -3.70 11.94 9.74
C VAL A 38 -3.35 12.44 8.35
N VAL A 39 -2.67 11.61 7.57
CA VAL A 39 -2.31 11.91 6.18
C VAL A 39 -2.55 10.72 5.27
N VAL A 40 -3.08 11.00 4.08
CA VAL A 40 -2.99 10.10 2.92
C VAL A 40 -1.86 10.66 2.05
N SER A 41 -0.87 9.84 1.73
CA SER A 41 0.23 10.26 0.87
C SER A 41 -0.27 10.70 -0.49
N ARG A 42 0.59 11.37 -1.25
CA ARG A 42 0.39 11.56 -2.68
C ARG A 42 -0.13 10.28 -3.32
N ILE A 43 -1.28 10.40 -3.97
CA ILE A 43 -1.92 9.31 -4.68
C ILE A 43 -1.24 9.22 -6.04
N PRO A 44 -0.65 8.07 -6.40
CA PRO A 44 -0.03 7.91 -7.71
C PRO A 44 -1.09 7.87 -8.81
N GLU A 45 -0.71 8.22 -10.03
CA GLU A 45 -1.57 8.01 -11.20
C GLU A 45 -1.94 6.52 -11.34
N ALA A 46 -3.20 6.25 -11.67
CA ALA A 46 -3.63 4.90 -12.02
C ALA A 46 -2.96 4.41 -13.31
N TYR A 47 -2.50 3.16 -13.30
CA TYR A 47 -1.68 2.61 -14.38
C TYR A 47 -2.00 1.14 -14.70
N THR A 48 -1.57 0.67 -15.87
CA THR A 48 -1.64 -0.74 -16.28
C THR A 48 -0.38 -1.50 -15.85
N HIS A 49 -0.44 -2.08 -14.66
CA HIS A 49 0.64 -2.86 -14.06
C HIS A 49 0.78 -4.23 -14.75
N LYS A 50 2.02 -4.73 -14.79
CA LYS A 50 2.37 -5.96 -15.51
C LYS A 50 3.14 -6.87 -14.58
N THR A 51 2.79 -8.14 -14.60
CA THR A 51 3.48 -9.20 -13.84
C THR A 51 3.85 -10.37 -14.76
N GLY A 52 4.73 -11.25 -14.31
CA GLY A 52 5.23 -12.39 -15.08
C GLY A 52 6.55 -12.12 -15.81
N GLY A 53 7.03 -13.13 -16.54
CA GLY A 53 8.35 -13.10 -17.17
C GLY A 53 8.35 -12.33 -18.49
N GLN A 54 8.99 -11.17 -18.50
CA GLN A 54 9.05 -10.27 -19.66
C GLN A 54 10.46 -9.72 -19.86
N GLY A 55 10.91 -9.64 -21.11
CA GLY A 55 12.09 -8.85 -21.47
C GLY A 55 11.77 -7.36 -21.55
N LEU A 56 12.80 -6.51 -21.57
CA LEU A 56 12.62 -5.05 -21.68
C LEU A 56 11.81 -4.63 -22.91
N LEU A 57 12.03 -5.29 -24.05
CA LEU A 57 11.29 -5.03 -25.29
C LEU A 57 9.82 -5.44 -25.16
N ASP A 58 9.54 -6.57 -24.53
CA ASP A 58 8.18 -7.04 -24.30
C ASP A 58 7.40 -6.06 -23.42
N VAL A 59 8.04 -5.54 -22.36
CA VAL A 59 7.44 -4.51 -21.51
C VAL A 59 7.09 -3.26 -22.31
N ALA A 60 7.96 -2.81 -23.22
CA ALA A 60 7.68 -1.65 -24.06
C ALA A 60 6.49 -1.89 -25.00
N ILE A 61 6.42 -3.06 -25.64
CA ILE A 61 5.30 -3.46 -26.50
C ILE A 61 4.01 -3.52 -25.68
N ASN A 62 4.03 -4.20 -24.53
CA ASN A 62 2.86 -4.35 -23.68
C ASN A 62 2.38 -2.99 -23.11
N ASN A 63 3.29 -2.05 -22.84
CA ASN A 63 2.93 -0.69 -22.44
C ASN A 63 2.24 0.07 -23.58
N ALA A 64 2.75 -0.05 -24.80
CA ALA A 64 2.13 0.60 -25.97
C ALA A 64 0.71 0.05 -26.23
N VAL A 65 0.53 -1.27 -26.13
CA VAL A 65 -0.79 -1.90 -26.30
C VAL A 65 -1.77 -1.51 -25.19
N ALA A 66 -1.29 -1.36 -23.95
CA ALA A 66 -2.12 -0.98 -22.81
C ALA A 66 -2.39 0.54 -22.69
N GLY A 67 -1.93 1.34 -23.66
CA GLY A 67 -2.04 2.81 -23.66
C GLY A 67 -3.48 3.30 -23.48
N PRO A 68 -4.44 2.90 -24.33
CA PRO A 68 -5.84 3.34 -24.22
C PRO A 68 -6.48 3.03 -22.86
N VAL A 69 -6.24 1.83 -22.31
CA VAL A 69 -6.72 1.46 -20.97
C VAL A 69 -6.05 2.32 -19.90
N THR A 70 -4.76 2.59 -20.02
CA THR A 70 -4.03 3.46 -19.07
C THR A 70 -4.60 4.88 -19.09
N ASP A 71 -4.88 5.40 -20.27
CA ASP A 71 -5.45 6.74 -20.42
C ASP A 71 -6.85 6.81 -19.82
N HIS A 72 -7.67 5.77 -19.98
CA HIS A 72 -8.96 5.67 -19.29
C HIS A 72 -8.80 5.63 -17.76
N LEU A 73 -7.92 4.77 -17.23
CA LEU A 73 -7.71 4.66 -15.78
C LEU A 73 -7.31 5.99 -15.13
N ARG A 74 -6.59 6.86 -15.86
CA ARG A 74 -6.21 8.21 -15.38
C ARG A 74 -7.39 9.17 -15.28
N THR A 75 -8.53 8.85 -15.88
CA THR A 75 -9.75 9.67 -15.79
C THR A 75 -10.63 9.31 -14.60
N LEU A 76 -10.31 8.22 -13.89
CA LEU A 76 -11.07 7.80 -12.72
C LEU A 76 -10.97 8.84 -11.61
N ASP A 77 -12.11 9.12 -11.00
CA ASP A 77 -12.21 10.02 -9.86
C ASP A 77 -11.71 9.32 -8.60
N LEU A 78 -10.77 9.97 -7.91
CA LEU A 78 -10.12 9.46 -6.70
C LEU A 78 -10.51 10.29 -5.47
N ASP A 79 -11.56 11.11 -5.56
CA ASP A 79 -12.04 11.96 -4.47
C ASP A 79 -12.49 11.15 -3.23
N GLU A 80 -12.84 9.86 -3.38
CA GLU A 80 -13.16 8.96 -2.27
C GLU A 80 -12.01 8.83 -1.24
N PHE A 81 -10.76 9.06 -1.65
CA PHE A 81 -9.62 9.07 -0.72
C PHE A 81 -9.60 10.29 0.21
N ALA A 82 -10.27 11.39 -0.16
CA ALA A 82 -10.41 12.55 0.72
C ALA A 82 -11.25 12.20 1.96
N ASP A 83 -12.33 11.43 1.77
CA ASP A 83 -13.20 10.98 2.85
C ASP A 83 -12.49 10.01 3.80
N LEU A 84 -11.49 9.26 3.32
CA LEU A 84 -10.70 8.35 4.14
C LEU A 84 -9.94 9.08 5.26
N LYS A 85 -9.31 10.24 4.97
CA LYS A 85 -8.60 11.04 5.99
C LYS A 85 -9.55 11.42 7.13
N LYS A 86 -10.73 11.89 6.75
CA LYS A 86 -11.77 12.32 7.70
C LYS A 86 -12.29 11.14 8.52
N MET A 87 -12.61 10.02 7.89
CA MET A 87 -13.09 8.82 8.59
C MET A 87 -12.08 8.32 9.63
N ILE A 88 -10.78 8.35 9.31
CA ILE A 88 -9.72 7.99 10.25
C ILE A 88 -9.66 9.01 11.39
N ALA A 89 -9.64 10.31 11.09
CA ALA A 89 -9.58 11.36 12.09
C ALA A 89 -10.79 11.33 13.05
N ASP A 90 -11.99 11.11 12.52
CA ASP A 90 -13.22 10.98 13.31
C ASP A 90 -13.10 9.81 14.30
N ARG A 91 -12.50 8.68 13.89
CA ARG A 91 -12.28 7.54 14.78
C ARG A 91 -11.41 7.87 16.00
N PHE A 92 -10.31 8.61 15.84
CA PHE A 92 -9.50 9.03 16.99
C PHE A 92 -10.23 10.09 17.84
N THR A 93 -10.95 11.01 17.19
CA THR A 93 -11.73 12.05 17.85
C THR A 93 -12.86 11.46 18.71
N ASP A 94 -13.54 10.41 18.24
CA ASP A 94 -14.57 9.68 18.98
C ASP A 94 -14.03 8.99 20.24
N HIS A 95 -12.72 8.68 20.26
CA HIS A 95 -12.01 8.18 21.43
C HIS A 95 -11.46 9.30 22.34
N GLY A 96 -11.69 10.56 22.00
CA GLY A 96 -11.28 11.73 22.77
C GLY A 96 -9.82 12.13 22.57
N ILE A 97 -9.20 11.70 21.47
CA ILE A 97 -7.83 12.05 21.07
C ILE A 97 -7.90 13.24 20.11
N GLU A 98 -7.08 14.27 20.31
CA GLU A 98 -7.02 15.42 19.40
C GLU A 98 -6.43 14.99 18.05
N THR A 99 -7.05 15.41 16.94
CA THR A 99 -6.61 15.06 15.59
C THR A 99 -6.30 16.26 14.71
N VAL A 100 -5.32 16.10 13.83
CA VAL A 100 -4.96 17.08 12.79
C VAL A 100 -4.99 16.37 11.44
N ILE A 101 -5.93 16.76 10.57
CA ILE A 101 -5.91 16.34 9.18
C ILE A 101 -4.82 17.13 8.45
N ILE A 102 -3.87 16.42 7.86
CA ILE A 102 -2.81 17.00 7.04
C ILE A 102 -3.31 17.06 5.60
N GLU A 103 -3.65 18.27 5.15
CA GLU A 103 -4.16 18.50 3.78
C GLU A 103 -3.04 18.63 2.74
N GLU A 104 -1.79 18.80 3.17
CA GLU A 104 -0.65 18.84 2.27
C GLU A 104 -0.48 17.51 1.54
N ASP A 105 -0.23 17.60 0.24
CA ASP A 105 0.12 16.46 -0.60
C ASP A 105 1.58 16.03 -0.36
N ILE A 106 1.76 15.09 0.58
CA ILE A 106 3.09 14.61 0.99
C ILE A 106 3.47 13.37 0.18
N ASP A 107 4.59 13.47 -0.54
CA ASP A 107 5.22 12.32 -1.19
C ASP A 107 6.15 11.59 -0.20
N ILE A 108 5.60 10.58 0.47
CA ILE A 108 6.31 9.75 1.46
C ILE A 108 7.56 9.09 0.86
N SER A 109 7.58 8.80 -0.45
CA SER A 109 8.72 8.14 -1.09
C SER A 109 9.99 9.00 -1.06
N THR A 110 9.81 10.33 -1.03
CA THR A 110 10.88 11.34 -1.03
C THR A 110 11.41 11.68 0.36
N LEU A 111 10.71 11.24 1.42
CA LEU A 111 11.17 11.46 2.79
C LEU A 111 12.46 10.67 3.05
N PRO A 112 13.36 11.20 3.90
CA PRO A 112 14.57 10.51 4.30
C PRO A 112 14.23 9.18 4.99
N ASP A 113 15.11 8.20 4.84
CA ASP A 113 14.99 6.93 5.55
C ASP A 113 15.55 7.07 6.99
N THR A 114 14.99 6.31 7.92
CA THR A 114 15.53 6.18 9.27
C THR A 114 16.84 5.39 9.27
N GLN A 115 17.71 5.64 10.24
CA GLN A 115 18.87 4.78 10.50
C GLN A 115 18.49 3.49 11.26
N ILE A 116 17.26 3.43 11.78
CA ILE A 116 16.71 2.28 12.48
C ILE A 116 16.31 1.23 11.44
N SER A 117 16.94 0.05 11.51
CA SER A 117 16.65 -1.09 10.64
C SER A 117 15.89 -2.22 11.34
N GLU A 118 15.56 -2.02 12.62
CA GLU A 118 14.86 -3.00 13.45
C GLU A 118 13.39 -3.15 13.02
N LYS A 119 12.83 -4.35 13.26
CA LYS A 119 11.40 -4.59 13.05
C LYS A 119 10.59 -3.79 14.07
N GLY A 120 9.40 -3.36 13.66
CA GLY A 120 8.51 -2.57 14.53
C GLY A 120 8.81 -1.07 14.53
N PHE A 121 9.69 -0.59 13.65
CA PHE A 121 9.96 0.82 13.45
C PHE A 121 9.64 1.25 12.02
N ALA A 122 9.21 2.51 11.87
CA ALA A 122 8.99 3.11 10.57
C ALA A 122 10.32 3.23 9.81
N LYS A 123 10.30 2.89 8.51
CA LYS A 123 11.47 3.01 7.62
C LYS A 123 11.76 4.45 7.18
N LYS A 124 10.72 5.28 7.17
CA LYS A 124 10.78 6.69 6.77
C LYS A 124 10.84 7.55 8.02
N ASP A 125 11.64 8.61 7.96
CA ASP A 125 11.74 9.60 9.02
C ASP A 125 10.64 10.66 8.84
N TYR A 126 9.68 10.63 9.76
CA TYR A 126 8.54 11.56 9.81
C TYR A 126 8.74 12.71 10.80
N SER A 127 9.93 12.85 11.43
CA SER A 127 10.17 13.80 12.52
C SER A 127 9.90 15.26 12.12
N SER A 128 10.09 15.59 10.84
CA SER A 128 9.79 16.93 10.31
C SER A 128 8.30 17.29 10.42
N LEU A 129 7.42 16.29 10.39
CA LEU A 129 5.97 16.46 10.48
C LEU A 129 5.52 16.74 11.92
N LYS A 130 6.21 16.17 12.93
CA LYS A 130 5.96 16.45 14.35
C LYS A 130 5.98 17.94 14.64
N THR A 131 7.08 18.60 14.29
CA THR A 131 7.26 20.04 14.57
C THR A 131 6.33 20.90 13.72
N LYS A 132 6.16 20.54 12.43
CA LYS A 132 5.33 21.31 11.49
C LYS A 132 3.86 21.33 11.90
N TYR A 133 3.32 20.18 12.33
CA TYR A 133 1.90 20.01 12.62
C TYR A 133 1.56 19.96 14.12
N GLN A 134 2.57 19.99 14.99
CA GLN A 134 2.42 19.87 16.44
C GLN A 134 1.64 18.61 16.83
N ILE A 135 2.13 17.47 16.34
CA ILE A 135 1.53 16.14 16.54
C ILE A 135 2.55 15.21 17.21
N ASP A 136 2.07 14.26 18.00
CA ASP A 136 2.90 13.27 18.68
C ASP A 136 2.98 11.97 17.90
N ASP A 137 1.86 11.55 17.31
CA ASP A 137 1.79 10.37 16.48
C ASP A 137 1.25 10.72 15.09
N LEU A 138 1.53 9.86 14.12
CA LEU A 138 1.12 10.03 12.74
C LEU A 138 0.50 8.77 12.17
N VAL A 139 -0.75 8.87 11.70
CA VAL A 139 -1.34 7.90 10.79
C VAL A 139 -0.98 8.28 9.36
N VAL A 140 -0.28 7.38 8.67
CA VAL A 140 0.03 7.50 7.25
C VAL A 140 -0.69 6.39 6.50
N ILE A 141 -1.52 6.77 5.53
CA ILE A 141 -1.99 5.86 4.48
C ILE A 141 -1.18 6.14 3.23
N HIS A 142 -0.27 5.25 2.88
CA HIS A 142 0.56 5.37 1.69
C HIS A 142 0.02 4.50 0.56
N VAL A 143 -0.48 5.12 -0.50
CA VAL A 143 -0.92 4.40 -1.71
C VAL A 143 0.30 4.18 -2.60
N VAL A 144 0.64 2.91 -2.82
CA VAL A 144 1.85 2.49 -3.55
C VAL A 144 1.55 2.32 -5.04
N ALA A 145 0.41 1.72 -5.36
CA ALA A 145 0.00 1.46 -6.73
C ALA A 145 -1.52 1.37 -6.82
N MET A 146 -2.08 1.84 -7.93
CA MET A 146 -3.47 1.62 -8.29
C MET A 146 -3.65 1.49 -9.82
N GLY A 147 -4.81 1.03 -10.23
CA GLY A 147 -5.20 0.87 -11.64
C GLY A 147 -5.54 -0.57 -11.94
N SER A 148 -4.95 -1.15 -12.99
CA SER A 148 -5.15 -2.55 -13.35
C SER A 148 -3.85 -3.34 -13.29
N VAL A 149 -3.94 -4.66 -13.14
CA VAL A 149 -2.79 -5.57 -13.25
C VAL A 149 -3.13 -6.72 -14.18
N ARG A 150 -2.18 -7.06 -15.06
CA ARG A 150 -2.31 -8.18 -16.00
C ARG A 150 -1.02 -8.98 -16.07
N SER A 151 -1.15 -10.31 -16.19
CA SER A 151 -0.02 -11.23 -16.27
C SER A 151 0.40 -11.49 -17.71
N TYR A 152 1.71 -11.67 -17.94
CA TYR A 152 2.31 -11.86 -19.25
C TYR A 152 3.43 -12.91 -19.25
N TYR A 153 3.62 -13.55 -20.42
CA TYR A 153 4.84 -14.29 -20.78
C TYR A 153 5.37 -13.75 -22.11
N GLY A 154 6.46 -12.97 -22.05
CA GLY A 154 6.86 -12.10 -23.15
C GLY A 154 5.79 -11.05 -23.45
N PHE A 155 5.44 -10.84 -24.72
CA PHE A 155 4.35 -9.94 -25.12
C PHE A 155 2.96 -10.60 -25.12
N ILE A 156 2.85 -11.86 -24.69
CA ILE A 156 1.59 -12.62 -24.72
C ILE A 156 0.91 -12.48 -23.35
N PRO A 157 -0.32 -11.91 -23.28
CA PRO A 157 -1.07 -11.87 -22.03
C PRO A 157 -1.50 -13.28 -21.61
N THR A 158 -1.42 -13.56 -20.31
CA THR A 158 -1.78 -14.85 -19.71
C THR A 158 -2.99 -14.77 -18.76
N SER A 159 -3.55 -13.58 -18.59
CA SER A 159 -4.80 -13.34 -17.86
C SER A 159 -5.59 -12.19 -18.47
N ASP A 160 -6.83 -12.02 -18.06
CA ASP A 160 -7.54 -10.74 -18.16
C ASP A 160 -6.94 -9.71 -17.19
N PRO A 161 -7.16 -8.40 -17.42
CA PRO A 161 -6.83 -7.38 -16.44
C PRO A 161 -7.70 -7.52 -15.20
N LYS A 162 -7.12 -7.18 -14.05
CA LYS A 162 -7.80 -7.12 -12.76
C LYS A 162 -7.66 -5.72 -12.19
N GLY A 163 -8.67 -5.21 -11.50
CA GLY A 163 -8.52 -4.03 -10.66
C GLY A 163 -7.41 -4.28 -9.64
N TYR A 164 -6.54 -3.31 -9.43
CA TYR A 164 -5.33 -3.46 -8.64
C TYR A 164 -5.16 -2.28 -7.70
N PHE A 165 -4.97 -2.57 -6.41
CA PHE A 165 -4.72 -1.56 -5.40
C PHE A 165 -3.69 -2.08 -4.40
N VAL A 166 -2.67 -1.26 -4.14
CA VAL A 166 -1.62 -1.54 -3.16
C VAL A 166 -1.49 -0.33 -2.24
N ALA A 167 -1.63 -0.57 -0.94
CA ALA A 167 -1.49 0.47 0.05
C ALA A 167 -0.85 -0.03 1.34
N ALA A 168 -0.39 0.93 2.12
CA ALA A 168 0.35 0.76 3.34
C ALA A 168 -0.21 1.71 4.39
N GLY A 169 -1.00 1.23 5.35
CA GLY A 169 -1.44 2.01 6.51
C GLY A 169 -0.52 1.82 7.71
N ARG A 170 -0.03 2.91 8.34
CA ARG A 170 0.85 2.89 9.52
C ARG A 170 0.36 3.89 10.56
N LEU A 171 0.55 3.58 11.84
CA LEU A 171 0.51 4.54 12.95
C LEU A 171 1.90 4.57 13.57
N VAL A 172 2.50 5.75 13.63
CA VAL A 172 3.91 5.94 14.00
C VAL A 172 3.98 6.88 15.21
N ASP A 173 4.68 6.47 16.25
CA ASP A 173 5.11 7.36 17.33
C ASP A 173 6.29 8.22 16.81
N LEU A 174 6.14 9.54 16.81
CA LEU A 174 7.14 10.44 16.21
C LEU A 174 8.31 10.77 17.14
N ASP A 175 8.30 10.36 18.40
CA ASP A 175 9.45 10.52 19.31
C ASP A 175 10.52 9.45 19.10
N ASN A 176 10.11 8.24 18.74
CA ASN A 176 11.02 7.09 18.63
C ASN A 176 10.84 6.26 17.33
N HIS A 177 9.95 6.68 16.43
CA HIS A 177 9.64 6.02 15.15
C HIS A 177 9.03 4.63 15.30
N ALA A 178 8.52 4.26 16.47
CA ALA A 178 7.88 2.96 16.68
C ALA A 178 6.57 2.87 15.87
N LEU A 179 6.34 1.71 15.27
CA LEU A 179 5.07 1.36 14.65
C LEU A 179 4.11 0.88 15.73
N LEU A 180 3.16 1.74 16.06
CA LEU A 180 2.05 1.42 16.97
C LEU A 180 0.97 0.59 16.27
N TRP A 181 0.89 0.71 14.94
CA TRP A 181 0.07 -0.14 14.08
C TRP A 181 0.65 -0.17 12.66
N TYR A 182 0.45 -1.29 11.96
CA TYR A 182 0.67 -1.33 10.52
C TYR A 182 -0.14 -2.42 9.83
N HIS A 183 -0.58 -2.12 8.61
CA HIS A 183 -1.29 -3.04 7.73
C HIS A 183 -0.93 -2.82 6.27
N ASP A 184 -0.54 -3.89 5.58
CA ASP A 184 -0.19 -3.87 4.15
C ASP A 184 -1.35 -4.49 3.38
N GLU A 185 -1.81 -3.80 2.35
CA GLU A 185 -2.95 -4.22 1.57
C GLU A 185 -2.54 -4.38 0.11
N VAL A 186 -2.86 -5.55 -0.46
CA VAL A 186 -2.74 -5.84 -1.88
C VAL A 186 -4.06 -6.46 -2.31
N ARG A 187 -4.88 -5.68 -3.01
CA ARG A 187 -6.16 -6.15 -3.56
C ARG A 187 -6.05 -6.34 -5.06
N GLN A 188 -6.58 -7.46 -5.53
CA GLN A 188 -6.86 -7.72 -6.93
C GLN A 188 -8.33 -8.09 -7.06
N ILE A 189 -9.06 -7.39 -7.92
CA ILE A 189 -10.49 -7.60 -8.14
C ILE A 189 -10.70 -7.98 -9.60
N GLU A 190 -11.37 -9.11 -9.84
CA GLU A 190 -11.69 -9.53 -11.21
C GLU A 190 -12.66 -8.53 -11.85
N VAL A 191 -12.41 -8.21 -13.12
CA VAL A 191 -13.35 -7.40 -13.90
C VAL A 191 -14.58 -8.25 -14.21
N THR A 192 -15.76 -7.71 -13.92
CA THR A 192 -17.02 -8.38 -14.21
C THR A 192 -17.53 -7.94 -15.58
N GLY A 193 -17.69 -8.87 -16.51
CA GLY A 193 -18.12 -8.55 -17.89
C GLY A 193 -16.93 -8.40 -18.86
N ASP A 194 -17.24 -7.97 -20.08
CA ASP A 194 -16.22 -7.72 -21.10
C ASP A 194 -15.42 -6.46 -20.73
N TRP A 195 -14.10 -6.56 -20.67
CA TRP A 195 -13.25 -5.43 -20.30
C TRP A 195 -12.74 -4.65 -21.51
N ASP A 196 -12.62 -5.29 -22.68
CA ASP A 196 -12.03 -4.72 -23.89
C ASP A 196 -13.09 -4.01 -24.75
N GLN A 197 -13.64 -2.93 -24.19
CA GLN A 197 -14.75 -2.15 -24.76
C GLN A 197 -14.34 -0.69 -24.95
N GLU A 198 -13.34 -0.45 -25.81
CA GLU A 198 -12.80 0.90 -26.06
C GLU A 198 -13.87 1.88 -26.57
N ASP A 199 -14.79 1.42 -27.42
CA ASP A 199 -15.88 2.20 -27.99
C ASP A 199 -16.93 2.66 -26.97
N GLU A 200 -17.00 1.97 -25.83
CA GLU A 200 -17.88 2.29 -24.69
C GLU A 200 -17.13 2.94 -23.52
N GLN A 201 -15.87 3.34 -23.70
CA GLN A 201 -15.01 3.91 -22.66
C GLN A 201 -14.80 2.96 -21.47
N TYR A 202 -14.60 1.67 -21.74
CA TYR A 202 -14.22 0.67 -20.74
C TYR A 202 -15.13 0.67 -19.48
N PRO A 203 -16.46 0.51 -19.62
CA PRO A 203 -17.42 0.70 -18.52
C PRO A 203 -17.23 -0.27 -17.35
N ASN A 204 -16.51 -1.37 -17.55
CA ASN A 204 -16.19 -2.36 -16.52
C ASN A 204 -14.81 -2.15 -15.86
N LEU A 205 -14.08 -1.08 -16.22
CA LEU A 205 -12.75 -0.71 -15.67
C LEU A 205 -12.80 0.61 -14.87
N THR A 206 -13.83 0.75 -14.03
CA THR A 206 -14.06 1.90 -13.14
C THR A 206 -13.63 1.63 -11.70
#